data_AF-A0A2N2TYF9-F1
#
_entry.id   AF-A0A2N2TYF9-F1
#
_cell.length_a   1.000
_cell.length_b   1.000
_cell.length_c   1.000
_cell.angle_alpha   90.00
_cell.angle_beta   90.00
_cell.angle_gamma   90.00
#
_symmetry.space_group_name_H-M   'P 1'
#
loop_
_entity.id
_entity.type
_entity.pdbx_description
1 polymer ?
#
loop_
_entity_poly.entity_id
_entity_poly.type
_entity_poly.pdbx_seq_one_letter_code
_entity_poly.pdbx_strand_id
1 'polypeptide(L)'
;MLTPDLRFKLIATTFLCQVVGAGPASAQVAYAVAGLAPQMRPEGAPAIIVFEKTADWHARALSGVSQPHPSGLNFLDSQGAWHTPFIHPGMTGPYDLRGWHARVKTDPTKREKSNK
;
A
#
# COMPACT_ATOMS: atom_id res chain seq x y z
N MET A 1 -27.95 29.96 30.27
CA MET A 1 -28.60 30.97 29.40
C MET A 1 -27.48 31.69 28.65
N LEU A 2 -27.16 31.28 27.41
CA LEU A 2 -26.11 31.93 26.60
C LEU A 2 -26.76 32.94 25.66
N THR A 3 -26.13 34.12 25.53
CA THR A 3 -26.65 35.29 24.81
C THR A 3 -26.69 35.06 23.29
N PRO A 4 -27.65 35.67 22.57
CA PRO A 4 -27.92 35.43 21.15
C PRO A 4 -26.73 35.80 20.23
N ASP A 5 -25.86 36.73 20.63
CA ASP A 5 -24.69 37.15 19.84
C ASP A 5 -23.62 36.06 19.68
N LEU A 6 -23.50 35.14 20.65
CA LEU A 6 -22.52 34.06 20.58
C LEU A 6 -22.97 32.95 19.63
N ARG A 7 -24.28 32.79 19.43
CA ARG A 7 -24.86 31.81 18.50
C ARG A 7 -24.70 32.25 17.06
N PHE A 8 -24.83 33.55 16.78
CA PHE A 8 -24.67 34.11 15.43
C PHE A 8 -23.21 34.06 14.94
N LYS A 9 -22.23 34.31 15.83
CA LYS A 9 -20.80 34.23 15.48
C LYS A 9 -20.31 32.79 15.30
N LEU A 10 -20.89 31.82 16.01
CA LEU A 10 -20.51 30.41 15.89
C LEU A 10 -20.94 29.82 14.53
N ILE A 11 -22.10 30.22 14.01
CA ILE A 11 -22.65 29.72 12.73
C ILE A 11 -21.92 30.33 11.52
N ALA A 12 -21.54 31.61 11.60
CA ALA A 12 -20.80 32.28 10.51
C ALA A 12 -19.36 31.73 10.34
N THR A 13 -18.74 31.27 11.43
CA THR A 13 -17.36 30.76 11.38
C THR A 13 -17.27 29.32 10.87
N THR A 14 -18.35 28.53 10.97
CA THR A 14 -18.38 27.16 10.43
C THR A 14 -18.64 27.11 8.93
N PHE A 15 -19.31 28.12 8.35
CA PHE A 15 -19.59 28.17 6.92
C PHE A 15 -18.42 28.67 6.05
N LEU A 16 -17.47 29.41 6.63
CA LEU A 16 -16.32 29.97 5.90
C LEU A 16 -15.18 28.95 5.71
N CYS A 17 -15.21 27.80 6.40
CA CYS A 17 -14.13 26.81 6.38
C CYS A 17 -14.42 25.58 5.48
N GLN A 18 -15.31 25.69 4.49
CA GLN A 18 -15.63 24.59 3.56
C GLN A 18 -15.16 24.83 2.12
N VAL A 19 -14.58 26.00 1.79
CA VAL A 19 -14.25 26.36 0.40
C VAL A 19 -12.81 26.01 -0.01
N VAL A 20 -11.94 25.55 0.91
CA VAL A 20 -10.50 25.32 0.62
C VAL A 20 -10.20 23.89 0.07
N GLY A 21 -11.23 23.10 -0.24
CA GLY A 21 -11.06 21.71 -0.70
C GLY A 21 -11.05 21.49 -2.22
N ALA A 22 -11.38 22.50 -3.03
CA ALA A 22 -11.48 22.36 -4.48
C ALA A 22 -10.15 22.72 -5.17
N GLY A 23 -9.10 21.94 -4.90
CA GLY A 23 -7.92 21.93 -5.76
C GLY A 23 -8.31 21.43 -7.16
N PRO A 24 -7.66 21.90 -8.24
CA PRO A 24 -7.93 21.39 -9.58
C PRO A 24 -7.71 19.87 -9.57
N ALA A 25 -8.75 19.12 -9.92
CA ALA A 25 -8.60 17.72 -10.28
C ALA A 25 -7.76 17.69 -11.56
N SER A 26 -6.44 17.54 -11.41
CA SER A 26 -5.56 17.27 -12.55
C SER A 26 -6.06 15.98 -13.18
N ALA A 27 -6.69 16.09 -14.35
CA ALA A 27 -6.94 14.94 -15.18
C ALA A 27 -5.60 14.24 -15.39
N GLN A 28 -5.50 12.99 -14.94
CA GLN A 28 -4.35 12.16 -15.26
C GLN A 28 -4.31 12.07 -16.78
N VAL A 29 -3.18 12.47 -17.38
CA VAL A 29 -2.95 12.35 -18.83
C VAL A 29 -3.39 10.94 -19.22
N ALA A 30 -4.29 10.84 -20.21
CA ALA A 30 -4.78 9.56 -20.69
C ALA A 30 -3.58 8.63 -20.92
N TYR A 31 -3.58 7.49 -20.23
CA TYR A 31 -2.45 6.56 -20.23
C TYR A 31 -2.00 6.29 -21.66
N ALA A 32 -0.70 6.29 -21.90
CA ALA A 32 -0.17 6.12 -23.24
C ALA A 32 -0.45 4.68 -23.72
N VAL A 33 -1.54 4.49 -24.46
CA VAL A 33 -1.85 3.26 -25.18
C VAL A 33 -1.05 3.30 -26.48
N ALA A 34 -0.33 2.24 -26.82
CA ALA A 34 0.52 2.13 -28.03
C ALA A 34 -0.22 2.28 -29.37
N GLY A 35 -1.53 2.57 -29.35
CA GLY A 35 -2.34 2.81 -30.54
C GLY A 35 -2.24 1.65 -31.53
N LEU A 36 -1.99 2.00 -32.80
CA LEU A 36 -1.89 1.06 -33.92
C LEU A 36 -0.49 0.43 -34.06
N ALA A 37 0.48 0.80 -33.21
CA ALA A 37 1.85 0.30 -33.26
C ALA A 37 2.20 -0.45 -31.97
N PRO A 38 1.64 -1.65 -31.72
CA PRO A 38 1.79 -2.38 -30.46
C PRO A 38 3.24 -2.76 -30.14
N GLN A 39 4.11 -2.84 -31.14
CA GLN A 39 5.55 -3.08 -30.97
C GLN A 39 6.32 -1.87 -30.44
N MET A 40 5.72 -0.66 -30.52
CA MET A 40 6.36 0.58 -30.08
C MET A 40 5.85 0.95 -28.70
N ARG A 41 6.80 1.21 -27.78
CA ARG A 41 6.46 1.89 -26.53
C ARG A 41 6.12 3.35 -26.86
N PRO A 42 4.98 3.89 -26.39
CA PRO A 42 4.68 5.30 -26.57
C PRO A 42 5.77 6.22 -26.04
N GLU A 43 6.01 7.31 -26.76
CA GLU A 43 6.92 8.36 -26.31
C GLU A 43 6.43 8.94 -24.97
N GLY A 44 7.35 9.15 -24.03
CA GLY A 44 7.03 9.67 -22.70
C GLY A 44 6.34 8.66 -21.77
N ALA A 45 6.16 7.39 -22.17
CA ALA A 45 5.61 6.37 -21.27
C ALA A 45 6.51 6.19 -20.03
N PRO A 46 5.96 6.26 -18.79
CA PRO A 46 6.74 6.15 -17.57
C PRO A 46 7.58 4.88 -17.55
N ALA A 47 8.86 4.98 -17.18
CA ALA A 47 9.78 3.85 -17.09
C ALA A 47 10.39 3.78 -15.68
N ILE A 48 10.52 2.56 -15.16
CA ILE A 48 11.26 2.29 -13.93
C ILE A 48 12.72 2.09 -14.32
N ILE A 49 13.57 3.08 -14.03
CA ILE A 49 15.00 3.03 -14.32
C ILE A 49 15.78 2.40 -13.17
N VAL A 50 15.32 2.62 -11.94
CA VAL A 50 15.90 2.05 -10.71
C VAL A 50 14.78 1.44 -9.88
N PHE A 51 15.04 0.26 -9.32
CA PHE A 51 14.15 -0.41 -8.39
C PHE A 51 14.89 -0.65 -7.06
N GLU A 52 14.55 0.15 -6.05
CA GLU A 52 15.18 0.05 -4.75
C GLU A 52 14.59 -1.12 -3.95
N LYS A 53 15.47 -2.03 -3.52
CA LYS A 53 15.13 -3.16 -2.66
C LYS A 53 15.48 -2.80 -1.23
N THR A 54 14.57 -2.06 -0.60
CA THR A 54 14.70 -1.66 0.81
C THR A 54 14.69 -2.87 1.73
N ALA A 55 15.13 -2.69 2.97
CA ALA A 55 15.04 -3.74 3.99
C ALA A 55 13.61 -4.25 4.17
N ASP A 56 12.61 -3.37 4.13
CA ASP A 56 11.18 -3.73 4.20
C ASP A 56 10.72 -4.56 3.01
N TRP A 57 11.19 -4.22 1.80
CA TRP A 57 10.91 -5.02 0.61
C TRP A 57 11.47 -6.43 0.78
N HIS A 58 12.71 -6.56 1.25
CA HIS A 58 13.37 -7.84 1.45
C HIS A 58 12.68 -8.66 2.54
N ALA A 59 12.36 -8.04 3.68
CA ALA A 59 11.61 -8.67 4.77
C ALA A 59 10.25 -9.19 4.29
N ARG A 60 9.54 -8.41 3.46
CA ARG A 60 8.28 -8.84 2.85
C ARG A 60 8.49 -9.98 1.85
N ALA A 61 9.48 -9.88 0.97
CA ALA A 61 9.80 -10.93 -0.01
C ALA A 61 10.10 -12.27 0.67
N LEU A 62 10.67 -12.23 1.88
CA LEU A 62 11.03 -13.39 2.71
C LEU A 62 9.98 -13.80 3.73
N SER A 63 8.79 -13.19 3.74
CA SER A 63 7.67 -13.56 4.64
C SER A 63 7.47 -15.07 4.78
N GLY A 64 7.52 -15.62 5.99
CA GLY A 64 7.29 -17.06 6.21
C GLY A 64 8.42 -17.99 5.74
N VAL A 65 9.59 -17.48 5.38
CA VAL A 65 10.81 -18.28 5.18
C VAL A 65 11.62 -18.25 6.47
N SER A 66 11.96 -19.43 7.00
CA SER A 66 12.80 -19.55 8.19
C SER A 66 14.26 -19.26 7.87
N GLN A 67 14.98 -18.66 8.81
CA GLN A 67 16.43 -18.56 8.77
C GLN A 67 17.09 -19.93 9.07
N PRO A 68 18.29 -20.21 8.53
CA PRO A 68 19.00 -19.40 7.54
C PRO A 68 18.33 -19.45 6.16
N HIS A 69 18.31 -18.32 5.46
CA HIS A 69 17.72 -18.32 4.11
C HIS A 69 18.51 -19.22 3.15
N PRO A 70 17.82 -20.07 2.37
CA PRO A 70 18.49 -20.92 1.40
C PRO A 70 19.13 -20.07 0.28
N SER A 71 20.31 -20.47 -0.19
CA SER A 71 21.06 -19.77 -1.24
C SER A 71 20.30 -19.64 -2.56
N GLY A 72 19.33 -20.52 -2.80
CA GLY A 72 18.41 -20.42 -3.93
C GLY A 72 17.56 -19.16 -3.95
N LEU A 73 17.48 -18.37 -2.85
CA LEU A 73 16.75 -17.10 -2.80
C LEU A 73 17.58 -15.87 -3.16
N ASN A 74 18.88 -16.03 -3.47
CA ASN A 74 19.74 -14.92 -3.86
C ASN A 74 19.29 -14.25 -5.17
N PHE A 75 18.37 -14.86 -5.94
CA PHE A 75 17.78 -14.20 -7.11
C PHE A 75 17.02 -12.92 -6.74
N LEU A 76 16.57 -12.76 -5.49
CA LEU A 76 15.92 -11.54 -5.01
C LEU A 76 16.85 -10.31 -5.19
N ASP A 77 18.17 -10.50 -5.11
CA ASP A 77 19.18 -9.45 -5.31
C ASP A 77 19.33 -9.03 -6.78
N SER A 78 18.90 -9.88 -7.71
CA SER A 78 18.95 -9.60 -9.16
C SER A 78 17.57 -9.27 -9.74
N GLN A 79 16.48 -9.53 -9.01
CA GLN A 79 15.13 -9.22 -9.44
C GLN A 79 14.90 -7.70 -9.47
N GLY A 80 14.34 -7.20 -10.59
CA GLY A 80 13.85 -5.83 -10.73
C GLY A 80 12.39 -5.68 -10.28
N ALA A 81 11.68 -4.67 -10.78
CA ALA A 81 10.28 -4.39 -10.45
C ALA A 81 9.26 -5.38 -11.07
N TRP A 82 9.69 -6.59 -11.44
CA TRP A 82 8.83 -7.60 -12.05
C TRP A 82 7.95 -8.29 -11.01
N HIS A 83 6.69 -8.53 -11.36
CA HIS A 83 5.79 -9.35 -10.56
C HIS A 83 6.28 -10.80 -10.56
N THR A 84 6.51 -11.37 -9.37
CA THR A 84 6.76 -12.81 -9.21
C THR A 84 5.82 -13.39 -8.16
N PRO A 85 5.20 -14.56 -8.41
CA PRO A 85 4.33 -15.20 -7.41
C PRO A 85 5.05 -15.49 -6.08
N PHE A 86 6.38 -15.46 -6.09
CA PHE A 86 7.21 -15.71 -4.91
C PHE A 86 7.12 -14.57 -3.87
N ILE A 87 7.05 -13.30 -4.30
CA ILE A 87 7.08 -12.13 -3.39
C ILE A 87 5.69 -11.54 -3.11
N HIS A 88 4.63 -12.18 -3.63
CA HIS A 88 3.25 -11.73 -3.46
C HIS A 88 2.40 -12.81 -2.76
N PRO A 89 1.35 -12.40 -2.03
CA PRO A 89 0.36 -13.32 -1.49
C PRO A 89 -0.34 -14.12 -2.60
N GLY A 90 -0.39 -15.43 -2.44
CA GLY A 90 -1.17 -16.33 -3.29
C GLY A 90 -2.56 -16.61 -2.73
N MET A 91 -3.02 -17.85 -2.94
CA MET A 91 -4.28 -18.35 -2.39
C MET A 91 -4.29 -18.40 -0.86
N THR A 92 -5.47 -18.27 -0.27
CA THR A 92 -5.70 -18.36 1.18
C THR A 92 -5.87 -19.80 1.67
N GLY A 93 -5.88 -20.01 2.99
CA GLY A 93 -6.27 -21.27 3.60
C GLY A 93 -5.16 -22.33 3.50
N PRO A 94 -5.46 -23.59 3.12
CA PRO A 94 -4.46 -24.67 3.12
C PRO A 94 -3.31 -24.44 2.10
N TYR A 95 -3.49 -23.50 1.17
CA TYR A 95 -2.49 -23.13 0.16
C TYR A 95 -1.68 -21.89 0.54
N ASP A 96 -1.93 -21.27 1.71
CA ASP A 96 -1.13 -20.16 2.22
C ASP A 96 0.13 -20.69 2.94
N LEU A 97 1.01 -21.33 2.18
CA LEU A 97 2.21 -22.01 2.70
C LEU A 97 3.18 -21.09 3.43
N ARG A 98 3.10 -19.77 3.18
CA ARG A 98 3.98 -18.76 3.74
C ARG A 98 3.28 -17.84 4.76
N GLY A 99 2.03 -18.12 5.09
CA GLY A 99 1.26 -17.37 6.08
C GLY A 99 1.01 -15.90 5.70
N TRP A 100 0.95 -15.57 4.41
CA TRP A 100 0.70 -14.22 3.94
C TRP A 100 -0.63 -13.64 4.43
N HIS A 101 -1.61 -14.51 4.67
CA HIS A 101 -2.96 -14.16 5.12
C HIS A 101 -3.21 -14.58 6.58
N ALA A 102 -2.17 -15.01 7.29
CA ALA A 102 -2.29 -15.41 8.68
C ALA A 102 -2.71 -14.21 9.53
N ARG A 103 -3.87 -14.30 10.17
CA ARG A 103 -4.24 -13.35 11.23
C ARG A 103 -3.31 -13.60 12.40
N VAL A 104 -2.78 -12.52 12.98
CA VAL A 104 -2.12 -12.59 14.28
C VAL A 104 -3.10 -13.27 15.23
N LYS A 105 -2.78 -14.48 15.69
CA LYS A 105 -3.55 -15.12 16.75
C LYS A 105 -3.29 -14.30 18.01
N THR A 106 -4.20 -13.41 18.36
CA THR A 106 -4.17 -12.78 19.69
C THR A 106 -4.32 -13.89 20.71
N ASP A 107 -3.28 -14.07 21.53
CA ASP A 107 -3.28 -15.00 22.64
C ASP A 107 -4.47 -14.68 23.57
N PRO A 108 -5.43 -15.61 23.74
CA PRO A 108 -6.60 -15.37 24.58
C PRO A 108 -6.21 -15.12 26.04
N THR A 109 -5.05 -15.60 26.50
CA THR A 109 -4.59 -15.41 27.88
C THR A 109 -4.16 -13.98 28.19
N LYS A 110 -3.87 -13.17 27.16
CA LYS A 110 -3.51 -11.74 27.33
C LYS A 110 -4.72 -10.84 27.53
N ARG A 111 -5.92 -11.25 27.07
CA ARG A 111 -7.16 -10.47 27.24
C ARG A 111 -7.68 -10.52 28.68
N GLU A 112 -7.48 -11.63 29.38
CA GLU A 112 -7.99 -11.83 30.74
C GLU A 112 -7.27 -10.97 31.78
N LYS A 113 -5.99 -10.64 31.56
CA LYS A 113 -5.19 -9.84 32.51
C LYS A 113 -5.33 -8.32 32.34
N SER A 114 -5.97 -7.85 31.26
CA SER A 114 -6.15 -6.41 31.02
C SER A 114 -7.47 -5.87 31.59
N ASN A 115 -8.35 -6.74 32.09
CA ASN A 115 -9.68 -6.38 32.55
C ASN A 115 -9.85 -6.50 34.08
N LYS A 116 -8.74 -6.39 34.82
CA LYS A 116 -8.70 -6.45 36.28
C LYS A 116 -7.99 -5.23 36.85
#